data_AF-A0A3R9IP66-F1
#
_entry.id   AF-A0A3R9IP66-F1
#
_cell.length_a   1.000
_cell.length_b   1.000
_cell.length_c   1.000
_cell.angle_alpha   90.00
_cell.angle_beta   90.00
_cell.angle_gamma   90.00
#
_symmetry.space_group_name_H-M   'P 1'
#
loop_
_entity.id
_entity.type
_entity.pdbx_description
1 polymer ?
#
loop_
_entity_poly.entity_id
_entity_poly.type
_entity_poly.pdbx_seq_one_letter_code
_entity_poly.pdbx_strand_id
1 'polypeptide(L)'
;MIGQFASDSGKKAGEFYTPQAVSHLMTQIVFAGREHQKGMSVYDPTMGSGSLLLNAKRYSKEASTISYYGQELITSTFNLARMNMMLHGVAIENYHLSNHDTLDEDWPTTEPTDFDGVLMNPPYSLKWSADSGFLQDPRFSSYGVLAPKSKADFAFLLHGFYHLKHNGVMAIVLPHGVLFRGAAEQKIRQHLLEEGAIDTVIGLPANIFYNTSIPTTIIILKKNRTNKDVFFIDASKEFEKGKNQNNMTEDHIAKILETYQKRENIEKFAHLASFEEIVENDYNLNIPRYVDTFEEEPVVPLTDLADQLAEIDKEIGEVEARLAHMRSQLVGTTPEAQAELTAYLEKLNEI
;
A
#
# COMPACT_ATOMS: atom_id res chain seq x y z
N MET A 1 9.52 15.41 12.21
CA MET A 1 10.71 15.94 11.50
C MET A 1 11.09 15.04 10.31
N ILE A 2 11.40 13.75 10.49
CA ILE A 2 11.75 12.85 9.36
C ILE A 2 10.63 12.71 8.32
N GLY A 3 9.37 12.52 8.75
CA GLY A 3 8.23 12.46 7.83
C GLY A 3 8.00 13.76 7.04
N GLN A 4 8.41 14.91 7.59
CA GLN A 4 8.34 16.21 6.93
C GLN A 4 9.46 16.38 5.88
N PHE A 5 10.65 15.86 6.17
CA PHE A 5 11.70 15.73 5.15
C PHE A 5 11.28 14.79 4.02
N ALA A 6 10.58 13.70 4.32
CA ALA A 6 10.06 12.78 3.30
C ALA A 6 9.01 13.44 2.40
N SER A 7 8.13 14.29 2.95
CA SER A 7 7.17 15.07 2.15
C SER A 7 7.86 16.13 1.27
N ASP A 8 8.92 16.76 1.78
CA ASP A 8 9.55 17.93 1.14
C ASP A 8 10.64 17.55 0.13
N SER A 9 11.23 16.35 0.22
CA SER A 9 12.38 15.94 -0.61
C SER A 9 12.03 15.40 -2.00
N GLY A 10 10.74 15.35 -2.37
CA GLY A 10 10.30 14.81 -3.66
C GLY A 10 10.68 13.33 -3.89
N LYS A 11 10.54 12.87 -5.14
CA LYS A 11 10.65 11.44 -5.54
C LYS A 11 11.92 10.69 -5.08
N LYS A 12 13.02 11.38 -4.75
CA LYS A 12 14.30 10.74 -4.41
C LYS A 12 14.49 10.38 -2.93
N ALA A 13 13.74 10.97 -1.98
CA ALA A 13 13.81 10.56 -0.57
C ALA A 13 12.51 9.97 -0.02
N GLY A 14 11.40 10.10 -0.77
CA GLY A 14 10.12 9.47 -0.43
C GLY A 14 10.11 7.94 -0.54
N GLU A 15 11.16 7.33 -1.10
CA GLU A 15 11.32 5.87 -1.17
C GLU A 15 11.60 5.23 0.21
N PHE A 16 11.95 6.03 1.24
CA PHE A 16 12.42 5.53 2.54
C PHE A 16 11.44 5.73 3.71
N TYR A 17 10.22 6.19 3.43
CA TYR A 17 9.26 6.53 4.48
C TYR A 17 7.91 5.84 4.29
N THR A 18 7.62 4.90 5.19
CA THR A 18 6.30 4.29 5.33
C THR A 18 5.36 5.27 6.06
N PRO A 19 4.19 5.61 5.50
CA PRO A 19 3.19 6.43 6.19
C PRO A 19 2.87 5.88 7.59
N GLN A 20 2.66 6.76 8.57
CA GLN A 20 2.48 6.34 9.97
C GLN A 20 1.31 5.38 10.14
N ALA A 21 0.16 5.64 9.51
CA ALA A 21 -1.00 4.77 9.61
C ALA A 21 -0.73 3.34 9.09
N VAL A 22 0.03 3.20 8.01
CA VAL A 22 0.44 1.90 7.48
C VAL A 22 1.41 1.22 8.44
N SER A 23 2.38 1.97 8.98
CA SER A 23 3.35 1.46 9.96
C SER A 23 2.66 1.00 11.25
N HIS A 24 1.66 1.74 11.72
CA HIS A 24 0.82 1.41 12.87
C HIS A 24 0.09 0.09 12.64
N LEU A 25 -0.65 -0.02 11.53
CA LEU A 25 -1.42 -1.22 11.17
C LEU A 25 -0.52 -2.46 11.10
N MET A 26 0.60 -2.39 10.35
CA MET A 26 1.54 -3.52 10.23
C MET A 26 2.11 -3.93 11.58
N THR A 27 2.52 -2.96 12.40
CA THR A 27 3.12 -3.25 13.71
C THR A 27 2.10 -3.85 14.67
N GLN A 28 0.88 -3.33 14.71
CA GLN A 28 -0.19 -3.90 15.54
C GLN A 28 -0.53 -5.33 15.15
N ILE A 29 -0.53 -5.66 13.86
CA ILE A 29 -0.72 -7.03 13.38
C ILE A 29 0.41 -7.95 13.85
N VAL A 30 1.67 -7.51 13.70
CA VAL A 30 2.85 -8.31 14.10
C VAL A 30 2.89 -8.55 15.61
N PHE A 31 2.47 -7.57 16.41
CA PHE A 31 2.47 -7.64 17.88
C PHE A 31 1.18 -8.22 18.48
N ALA A 32 0.14 -8.47 17.67
CA ALA A 32 -1.16 -8.91 18.16
C ALA A 32 -1.04 -10.17 19.04
N GLY A 33 -1.50 -10.08 20.28
CA GLY A 33 -1.45 -11.16 21.27
C GLY A 33 -0.07 -11.41 21.90
N ARG A 34 0.94 -10.59 21.55
CA ARG A 34 2.33 -10.67 22.05
C ARG A 34 2.81 -9.31 22.59
N GLU A 35 1.91 -8.40 22.92
CA GLU A 35 2.22 -7.04 23.36
C GLU A 35 3.00 -7.02 24.68
N HIS A 36 2.82 -8.04 25.52
CA HIS A 36 3.52 -8.25 26.80
C HIS A 36 4.71 -9.21 26.71
N GLN A 37 5.07 -9.68 25.51
CA GLN A 37 6.21 -10.58 25.34
C GLN A 37 7.52 -9.80 25.52
N LYS A 38 8.33 -10.23 26.49
CA LYS A 38 9.70 -9.73 26.69
C LYS A 38 10.64 -10.32 25.65
N GLY A 39 11.64 -9.56 25.22
CA GLY A 39 12.68 -10.06 24.32
C GLY A 39 12.20 -10.28 22.89
N MET A 40 11.09 -9.68 22.48
CA MET A 40 10.62 -9.72 21.09
C MET A 40 11.74 -9.28 20.14
N SER A 41 12.11 -10.12 19.17
CA SER A 41 13.05 -9.75 18.11
C SER A 41 12.29 -9.31 16.85
N VAL A 42 12.60 -8.12 16.34
CA VAL A 42 11.93 -7.53 15.18
C VAL A 42 12.94 -7.19 14.10
N TYR A 43 12.67 -7.56 12.85
CA TYR A 43 13.57 -7.37 11.71
C TYR A 43 12.95 -6.58 10.56
N ASP A 44 13.73 -5.67 9.99
CA ASP A 44 13.44 -4.96 8.73
C ASP A 44 14.69 -4.94 7.82
N PRO A 45 14.81 -5.83 6.83
CA PRO A 45 15.92 -5.85 5.87
C PRO A 45 15.99 -4.64 4.92
N THR A 46 14.99 -3.76 4.96
CA THR A 46 14.85 -2.59 4.10
C THR A 46 14.48 -1.37 4.93
N MET A 47 15.17 -1.20 6.06
CA MET A 47 14.69 -0.36 7.17
C MET A 47 14.54 1.12 6.84
N GLY A 48 15.23 1.62 5.80
CA GLY A 48 15.25 3.04 5.49
C GLY A 48 15.69 3.84 6.70
N SER A 49 14.84 4.78 7.11
CA SER A 49 15.08 5.61 8.30
C SER A 49 14.91 4.89 9.66
N GLY A 50 14.57 3.59 9.68
CA GLY A 50 14.23 2.85 10.88
C GLY A 50 12.87 3.22 11.50
N SER A 51 12.12 4.10 10.85
CA SER A 51 10.83 4.60 11.38
C SER A 51 9.78 3.51 11.50
N LEU A 52 9.75 2.54 10.58
CA LEU A 52 8.85 1.40 10.65
C LEU A 52 9.17 0.53 11.87
N LEU A 53 10.43 0.11 12.03
CA LEU A 53 10.89 -0.66 13.20
C LEU A 53 10.57 0.03 14.54
N LEU A 54 10.78 1.34 14.64
CA LEU A 54 10.54 2.09 15.87
C LEU A 54 9.08 2.10 16.33
N ASN A 55 8.12 1.77 15.45
CA ASN A 55 6.74 1.58 15.88
C ASN A 55 6.58 0.42 16.87
N ALA A 56 7.45 -0.59 16.84
CA ALA A 56 7.43 -1.68 17.82
C ALA A 56 7.53 -1.16 19.26
N LYS A 57 8.33 -0.10 19.48
CA LYS A 57 8.45 0.58 20.78
C LYS A 57 7.10 1.15 21.27
N ARG A 58 6.24 1.59 20.35
CA ARG A 58 4.95 2.20 20.67
C ARG A 58 3.91 1.17 21.10
N TYR A 59 3.94 -0.02 20.49
CA TYR A 59 2.90 -1.04 20.67
C TYR A 59 3.26 -2.11 21.70
N SER A 60 4.54 -2.38 21.93
CA SER A 60 4.96 -3.27 23.01
C SER A 60 4.84 -2.61 24.39
N LYS A 61 4.36 -3.37 25.36
CA LYS A 61 4.37 -3.02 26.79
C LYS A 61 5.71 -3.31 27.46
N GLU A 62 6.60 -4.02 26.77
CA GLU A 62 7.93 -4.42 27.22
C GLU A 62 9.00 -3.80 26.30
N ALA A 63 8.76 -2.56 25.87
CA ALA A 63 9.49 -1.89 24.80
C ALA A 63 11.01 -1.78 25.01
N SER A 64 11.48 -1.73 26.27
CA SER A 64 12.90 -1.71 26.63
C SER A 64 13.61 -3.06 26.42
N THR A 65 12.87 -4.12 26.14
CA THR A 65 13.41 -5.48 25.94
C THR A 65 13.36 -5.92 24.47
N ILE A 66 12.80 -5.10 23.57
CA ILE A 66 12.78 -5.41 22.14
C ILE A 66 14.21 -5.37 21.59
N SER A 67 14.57 -6.38 20.79
CA SER A 67 15.79 -6.39 20.01
C SER A 67 15.46 -6.09 18.54
N TYR A 68 16.02 -5.00 18.03
CA TYR A 68 15.77 -4.47 16.68
C TYR A 68 16.90 -4.89 15.76
N TYR A 69 16.56 -5.51 14.63
CA TYR A 69 17.48 -5.86 13.56
C TYR A 69 17.07 -5.08 12.32
N GLY A 70 18.04 -4.48 11.63
CA GLY A 70 17.74 -3.73 10.42
C GLY A 70 18.89 -3.68 9.44
N GLN A 71 18.56 -3.68 8.16
CA GLN A 71 19.53 -3.53 7.09
C GLN A 71 19.12 -2.39 6.15
N GLU A 72 20.09 -1.60 5.73
CA GLU A 72 19.89 -0.49 4.80
C GLU A 72 21.08 -0.39 3.84
N LEU A 73 20.81 -0.21 2.55
CA LEU A 73 21.85 -0.14 1.52
C LEU A 73 22.55 1.23 1.51
N ILE A 74 21.79 2.31 1.68
CA ILE A 74 22.27 3.67 1.48
C ILE A 74 22.86 4.20 2.78
N THR A 75 24.19 4.37 2.80
CA THR A 75 24.95 4.82 3.99
C THR A 75 24.39 6.08 4.66
N SER A 76 23.91 7.08 3.92
CA SER A 76 23.31 8.27 4.52
C SER A 76 21.99 7.95 5.25
N THR A 77 21.17 7.08 4.69
CA THR A 77 19.91 6.61 5.25
C THR A 77 20.16 5.70 6.46
N PHE A 78 21.15 4.82 6.37
CA PHE A 78 21.63 3.99 7.48
C PHE A 78 22.10 4.84 8.68
N ASN A 79 22.87 5.90 8.43
CA ASN A 79 23.29 6.82 9.48
C ASN A 79 22.10 7.56 10.11
N LEU A 80 21.10 7.94 9.31
CA LEU A 80 19.86 8.51 9.82
C LEU A 80 19.11 7.51 10.70
N ALA A 81 19.00 6.24 10.29
CA ALA A 81 18.40 5.18 11.09
C ALA A 81 19.10 5.00 12.45
N ARG A 82 20.43 4.97 12.47
CA ARG A 82 21.21 4.92 13.72
C ARG A 82 20.92 6.09 14.64
N MET A 83 20.90 7.31 14.11
CA MET A 83 20.52 8.50 14.87
C MET A 83 19.08 8.40 15.37
N ASN A 84 18.16 7.89 14.55
CA ASN A 84 16.75 7.74 14.90
C ASN A 84 16.55 6.78 16.07
N MET A 85 17.25 5.64 16.08
CA MET A 85 17.25 4.69 17.21
C MET A 85 17.75 5.36 18.50
N MET A 86 18.87 6.10 18.43
CA MET A 86 19.43 6.81 19.58
C MET A 86 18.49 7.90 20.13
N LEU A 87 17.90 8.72 19.24
CA LEU A 87 16.99 9.79 19.64
C LEU A 87 15.68 9.26 20.25
N HIS A 88 15.26 8.06 19.84
CA HIS A 88 14.14 7.36 20.48
C HIS A 88 14.58 6.59 21.73
N GLY A 89 15.81 6.70 22.19
CA GLY A 89 16.28 6.08 23.43
C GLY A 89 16.27 4.56 23.41
N VAL A 90 16.51 3.94 22.25
CA VAL A 90 16.75 2.50 22.17
C VAL A 90 18.16 2.23 22.71
N ALA A 91 18.27 1.30 23.66
CA ALA A 91 19.55 0.92 24.26
C ALA A 91 20.50 0.34 23.19
N ILE A 92 21.81 0.57 23.33
CA ILE A 92 22.81 0.22 22.30
C ILE A 92 22.85 -1.29 22.08
N GLU A 93 22.70 -2.06 23.14
CA GLU A 93 22.63 -3.52 23.14
C GLU A 93 21.39 -4.09 22.42
N ASN A 94 20.37 -3.25 22.19
CA ASN A 94 19.08 -3.67 21.65
C ASN A 94 18.92 -3.35 20.16
N TYR A 95 19.85 -2.67 19.49
CA TYR A 95 19.77 -2.47 18.05
C TYR A 95 21.00 -2.99 17.31
N HIS A 96 20.75 -3.80 16.29
CA HIS A 96 21.75 -4.43 15.44
C HIS A 96 21.46 -3.98 14.02
N LEU A 97 22.28 -3.07 13.49
CA LEU A 97 22.04 -2.47 12.17
C LEU A 97 23.20 -2.78 11.22
N SER A 98 22.88 -3.18 9.99
CA SER A 98 23.85 -3.47 8.92
C SER A 98 23.69 -2.52 7.74
N ASN A 99 24.82 -2.14 7.11
CA ASN A 99 24.87 -1.25 5.95
C ASN A 99 25.35 -1.98 4.69
N HIS A 100 24.49 -2.85 4.14
CA HIS A 100 24.80 -3.72 2.98
C HIS A 100 23.52 -3.95 2.14
N ASP A 101 23.68 -4.48 0.93
CA ASP A 101 22.55 -4.90 0.10
C ASP A 101 21.92 -6.18 0.66
N THR A 102 20.60 -6.17 0.92
CA THR A 102 19.89 -7.30 1.53
C THR A 102 19.73 -8.51 0.59
N LEU A 103 19.66 -8.30 -0.73
CA LEU A 103 19.49 -9.39 -1.68
C LEU A 103 20.84 -10.01 -2.05
N ASP A 104 21.86 -9.18 -2.30
CA ASP A 104 23.19 -9.67 -2.69
C ASP A 104 23.98 -10.24 -1.49
N GLU A 105 23.77 -9.73 -0.26
CA GLU A 105 24.42 -10.24 0.95
C GLU A 105 23.39 -10.56 2.05
N ASP A 106 23.21 -11.85 2.31
CA ASP A 106 22.34 -12.33 3.37
C ASP A 106 22.82 -11.86 4.76
N TRP A 107 21.88 -11.40 5.60
CA TRP A 107 22.18 -10.92 6.94
C TRP A 107 20.92 -10.97 7.83
N PRO A 108 21.05 -11.32 9.12
CA PRO A 108 22.24 -11.86 9.77
C PRO A 108 22.52 -13.31 9.37
N THR A 109 23.81 -13.67 9.29
CA THR A 109 24.26 -15.06 9.06
C THR A 109 24.71 -15.77 10.33
N THR A 110 24.79 -15.04 11.44
CA THR A 110 25.11 -15.56 12.78
C THR A 110 23.90 -15.42 13.68
N GLU A 111 23.58 -16.47 14.43
CA GLU A 111 22.41 -16.49 15.33
C GLU A 111 22.37 -15.28 16.29
N PRO A 112 21.18 -14.69 16.53
CA PRO A 112 19.89 -15.09 15.98
C PRO A 112 19.71 -14.69 14.50
N THR A 113 19.29 -15.62 13.64
CA THR A 113 18.94 -15.34 12.25
C THR A 113 17.43 -15.30 12.00
N ASP A 114 16.62 -15.79 12.94
CA ASP A 114 15.15 -15.79 12.83
C ASP A 114 14.50 -14.85 13.86
N PHE A 115 13.43 -14.17 13.44
CA PHE A 115 12.78 -13.12 14.22
C PHE A 115 11.31 -13.39 14.56
N ASP A 116 10.86 -12.88 15.72
CA ASP A 116 9.46 -12.98 16.15
C ASP A 116 8.53 -12.13 15.26
N GLY A 117 9.04 -11.02 14.74
CA GLY A 117 8.34 -10.11 13.85
C GLY A 117 9.22 -9.66 12.69
N VAL A 118 8.66 -9.61 11.48
CA VAL A 118 9.31 -9.01 10.31
C VAL A 118 8.40 -7.91 9.76
N LEU A 119 8.91 -6.70 9.65
CA LEU A 119 8.18 -5.53 9.16
C LEU A 119 8.94 -4.95 7.99
N MET A 120 8.31 -4.84 6.81
CA MET A 120 9.04 -4.47 5.59
C MET A 120 8.26 -3.54 4.67
N ASN A 121 8.94 -2.51 4.18
CA ASN A 121 8.50 -1.68 3.05
C ASN A 121 9.65 -1.58 2.04
N PRO A 122 9.88 -2.64 1.24
CA PRO A 122 10.99 -2.66 0.31
C PRO A 122 10.79 -1.69 -0.85
N PRO A 123 11.87 -1.30 -1.56
CA PRO A 123 11.76 -0.48 -2.76
C PRO A 123 10.96 -1.21 -3.86
N TYR A 124 9.90 -0.55 -4.35
CA TYR A 124 8.94 -1.17 -5.26
C TYR A 124 9.53 -1.47 -6.62
N SER A 125 9.37 -2.72 -7.08
CA SER A 125 9.78 -3.15 -8.42
C SER A 125 11.23 -2.80 -8.76
N LEU A 126 12.12 -2.84 -7.77
CA LEU A 126 13.55 -2.63 -7.97
C LEU A 126 14.11 -3.68 -8.95
N LYS A 127 15.08 -3.27 -9.77
CA LYS A 127 15.87 -4.24 -10.55
C LYS A 127 16.90 -4.89 -9.63
N TRP A 128 17.14 -6.17 -9.83
CA TRP A 128 18.15 -6.91 -9.07
C TRP A 128 18.89 -7.89 -9.99
N SER A 129 19.99 -8.45 -9.48
CA SER A 129 20.89 -9.36 -10.21
C SER A 129 20.13 -10.58 -10.77
N ALA A 130 19.35 -11.24 -9.90
CA ALA A 130 18.68 -12.52 -10.16
C ALA A 130 19.64 -13.53 -10.84
N ASP A 131 20.88 -13.56 -10.36
CA ASP A 131 21.90 -14.47 -10.87
C ASP A 131 21.52 -15.92 -10.55
N SER A 132 21.83 -16.83 -11.48
CA SER A 132 21.45 -18.24 -11.36
C SER A 132 22.02 -18.92 -10.10
N GLY A 133 23.05 -18.35 -9.48
CA GLY A 133 23.58 -18.81 -8.18
C GLY A 133 22.55 -18.76 -7.06
N PHE A 134 21.61 -17.81 -7.11
CA PHE A 134 20.53 -17.71 -6.12
C PHE A 134 19.56 -18.90 -6.14
N LEU A 135 19.56 -19.73 -7.20
CA LEU A 135 18.77 -20.98 -7.20
C LEU A 135 19.31 -22.01 -6.20
N GLN A 136 20.53 -21.83 -5.69
CA GLN A 136 21.12 -22.65 -4.63
C GLN A 136 21.11 -21.95 -3.27
N ASP A 137 20.64 -20.70 -3.21
CA ASP A 137 20.54 -19.94 -1.98
C ASP A 137 19.34 -20.45 -1.14
N PRO A 138 19.50 -20.73 0.17
CA PRO A 138 18.42 -21.18 1.03
C PRO A 138 17.17 -20.28 1.03
N ARG A 139 17.33 -18.99 0.75
CA ARG A 139 16.23 -18.02 0.68
C ARG A 139 15.29 -18.25 -0.50
N PHE A 140 15.80 -18.81 -1.60
CA PHE A 140 15.08 -18.86 -2.89
C PHE A 140 14.98 -20.26 -3.50
N SER A 141 15.85 -21.19 -3.11
CA SER A 141 16.00 -22.51 -3.74
C SER A 141 14.73 -23.37 -3.71
N SER A 142 13.91 -23.30 -2.65
CA SER A 142 12.69 -24.10 -2.52
C SER A 142 11.60 -23.75 -3.55
N TYR A 143 11.62 -22.54 -4.10
CA TYR A 143 10.59 -22.04 -5.02
C TYR A 143 10.84 -22.45 -6.49
N GLY A 144 12.01 -23.03 -6.79
CA GLY A 144 12.38 -23.55 -8.11
C GLY A 144 12.59 -22.48 -9.21
N VAL A 145 12.25 -21.22 -8.96
CA VAL A 145 12.46 -20.07 -9.85
C VAL A 145 12.81 -18.83 -9.03
N LEU A 146 13.50 -17.87 -9.66
CA LEU A 146 13.80 -16.57 -9.06
C LEU A 146 12.76 -15.54 -9.47
N ALA A 147 12.59 -14.51 -8.63
CA ALA A 147 11.83 -13.32 -9.01
C ALA A 147 12.43 -12.68 -10.29
N PRO A 148 11.63 -12.06 -11.17
CA PRO A 148 12.14 -11.48 -12.40
C PRO A 148 13.21 -10.41 -12.15
N LYS A 149 14.23 -10.31 -13.02
CA LYS A 149 15.31 -9.29 -12.92
C LYS A 149 14.80 -7.84 -12.81
N SER A 150 13.64 -7.57 -13.41
CA SER A 150 13.00 -6.25 -13.39
C SER A 150 12.08 -6.01 -12.19
N LYS A 151 11.88 -7.01 -11.32
CA LYS A 151 10.90 -7.04 -10.23
C LYS A 151 11.45 -7.83 -9.03
N ALA A 152 12.13 -7.14 -8.14
CA ALA A 152 12.66 -7.72 -6.90
C ALA A 152 11.60 -7.95 -5.80
N ASP A 153 10.33 -7.59 -6.02
CA ASP A 153 9.28 -7.58 -4.99
C ASP A 153 9.18 -8.92 -4.23
N PHE A 154 9.14 -10.04 -4.96
CA PHE A 154 9.15 -11.38 -4.34
C PHE A 154 10.51 -11.75 -3.74
N ALA A 155 11.64 -11.28 -4.27
CA ALA A 155 12.94 -11.56 -3.67
C ALA A 155 13.04 -10.99 -2.24
N PHE A 156 12.55 -9.77 -2.03
CA PHE A 156 12.45 -9.18 -0.69
C PHE A 156 11.47 -9.93 0.21
N LEU A 157 10.29 -10.30 -0.31
CA LEU A 157 9.30 -11.08 0.45
C LEU A 157 9.89 -12.41 0.92
N LEU A 158 10.57 -13.13 0.03
CA LEU A 158 11.19 -14.41 0.33
C LEU A 158 12.34 -14.28 1.33
N HIS A 159 13.17 -13.24 1.21
CA HIS A 159 14.21 -12.97 2.20
C HIS A 159 13.63 -12.68 3.59
N GLY A 160 12.61 -11.82 3.70
CA GLY A 160 11.95 -11.57 4.98
C GLY A 160 11.27 -12.82 5.56
N PHE A 161 10.65 -13.63 4.70
CA PHE A 161 10.01 -14.88 5.12
C PHE A 161 11.02 -15.94 5.56
N TYR A 162 12.19 -16.01 4.92
CA TYR A 162 13.29 -16.88 5.32
C TYR A 162 13.68 -16.63 6.78
N HIS A 163 13.92 -15.37 7.16
CA HIS A 163 14.28 -14.93 8.51
C HIS A 163 13.11 -14.88 9.52
N LEU A 164 11.93 -15.42 9.20
CA LEU A 164 10.81 -15.44 10.12
C LEU A 164 10.86 -16.70 11.02
N LYS A 165 10.71 -16.56 12.34
CA LYS A 165 10.54 -17.74 13.22
C LYS A 165 9.29 -18.54 12.85
N HIS A 166 9.26 -19.82 13.22
CA HIS A 166 8.10 -20.69 13.03
C HIS A 166 6.79 -20.16 13.65
N ASN A 167 6.87 -19.46 14.78
CA ASN A 167 5.74 -18.81 15.45
C ASN A 167 5.72 -17.28 15.22
N GLY A 168 6.50 -16.79 14.25
CA GLY A 168 6.61 -15.38 13.91
C GLY A 168 5.46 -14.88 13.05
N VAL A 169 5.33 -13.55 12.98
CA VAL A 169 4.40 -12.87 12.08
C VAL A 169 5.17 -11.86 11.24
N MET A 170 5.05 -11.95 9.92
CA MET A 170 5.62 -11.00 8.98
C MET A 170 4.50 -10.13 8.40
N ALA A 171 4.75 -8.83 8.28
CA ALA A 171 3.94 -7.91 7.51
C ALA A 171 4.83 -7.17 6.50
N ILE A 172 4.47 -7.23 5.22
CA ILE A 172 5.19 -6.58 4.14
C ILE A 172 4.23 -5.78 3.27
N VAL A 173 4.58 -4.54 2.94
CA VAL A 173 3.79 -3.71 2.01
C VAL A 173 4.40 -3.73 0.60
N LEU A 174 3.57 -4.02 -0.40
CA LEU A 174 3.99 -4.18 -1.80
C LEU A 174 2.95 -3.60 -2.77
N PRO A 175 3.31 -3.35 -4.03
CA PRO A 175 2.35 -3.08 -5.10
C PRO A 175 1.47 -4.31 -5.38
N HIS A 176 0.23 -4.11 -5.84
CA HIS A 176 -0.71 -5.21 -6.14
C HIS A 176 -0.20 -6.22 -7.17
N GLY A 177 0.78 -5.88 -8.02
CA GLY A 177 1.26 -6.78 -9.05
C GLY A 177 1.75 -8.13 -8.52
N VAL A 178 2.28 -8.22 -7.30
CA VAL A 178 2.69 -9.51 -6.71
C VAL A 178 1.52 -10.48 -6.53
N LEU A 179 0.30 -9.95 -6.43
CA LEU A 179 -0.92 -10.74 -6.23
C LEU A 179 -1.36 -11.48 -7.50
N PHE A 180 -1.04 -10.97 -8.69
CA PHE A 180 -1.63 -11.48 -9.94
C PHE A 180 -0.66 -11.63 -11.12
N ARG A 181 0.58 -11.14 -11.03
CA ARG A 181 1.57 -11.34 -12.10
C ARG A 181 1.84 -12.84 -12.32
N GLY A 182 1.99 -13.21 -13.59
CA GLY A 182 2.14 -14.59 -14.05
C GLY A 182 3.58 -15.11 -13.98
N ALA A 183 3.85 -16.19 -14.74
CA ALA A 183 5.18 -16.75 -14.97
C ALA A 183 5.93 -17.10 -13.66
N ALA A 184 7.15 -16.57 -13.45
CA ALA A 184 7.95 -16.90 -12.28
C ALA A 184 7.27 -16.49 -10.96
N GLU A 185 6.61 -15.33 -10.94
CA GLU A 185 5.92 -14.83 -9.74
C GLU A 185 4.69 -15.68 -9.40
N GLN A 186 3.99 -16.22 -10.40
CA GLN A 186 2.89 -17.16 -10.16
C GLN A 186 3.38 -18.45 -9.50
N LYS A 187 4.53 -18.99 -9.94
CA LYS A 187 5.12 -20.19 -9.33
C LYS A 187 5.53 -19.95 -7.87
N ILE A 188 6.18 -18.82 -7.59
CA ILE A 188 6.56 -18.44 -6.22
C ILE A 188 5.31 -18.29 -5.35
N ARG A 189 4.29 -17.57 -5.84
CA ARG A 189 3.03 -17.36 -5.14
C ARG A 189 2.28 -18.66 -4.88
N GLN A 190 2.20 -19.55 -5.88
CA GLN A 190 1.61 -20.87 -5.73
C GLN A 190 2.28 -21.66 -4.61
N HIS A 191 3.62 -21.70 -4.58
CA HIS A 191 4.36 -22.40 -3.52
C HIS A 191 4.06 -21.84 -2.13
N LEU A 192 4.08 -20.50 -1.98
CA LEU A 192 3.72 -19.83 -0.73
C LEU A 192 2.29 -20.18 -0.27
N LEU A 193 1.34 -20.29 -1.20
CA LEU A 193 -0.05 -20.65 -0.90
C LEU A 193 -0.19 -22.13 -0.53
N GLU A 194 0.52 -23.02 -1.22
CA GLU A 194 0.55 -24.45 -0.93
C GLU A 194 1.16 -24.76 0.43
N GLU A 195 2.10 -23.94 0.91
CA GLU A 195 2.64 -24.01 2.27
C GLU A 195 1.73 -23.33 3.32
N GLY A 196 0.67 -22.63 2.88
CA GLY A 196 -0.14 -21.80 3.76
C GLY A 196 0.64 -20.61 4.35
N ALA A 197 1.68 -20.13 3.67
CA ALA A 197 2.53 -19.05 4.15
C ALA A 197 1.81 -17.70 4.15
N ILE A 198 0.98 -17.43 3.14
CA ILE A 198 0.18 -16.19 3.02
C ILE A 198 -1.09 -16.35 3.88
N ASP A 199 -1.18 -15.55 4.94
CA ASP A 199 -2.26 -15.61 5.93
C ASP A 199 -3.39 -14.62 5.63
N THR A 200 -3.02 -13.40 5.27
CA THR A 200 -3.95 -12.30 5.01
C THR A 200 -3.40 -11.35 3.94
N VAL A 201 -4.27 -10.86 3.05
CA VAL A 201 -3.99 -9.83 2.04
C VAL A 201 -4.90 -8.64 2.32
N ILE A 202 -4.31 -7.47 2.59
CA ILE A 202 -5.03 -6.24 2.92
C ILE A 202 -4.79 -5.20 1.82
N GLY A 203 -5.82 -4.86 1.05
CA GLY A 203 -5.78 -3.80 0.06
C GLY A 203 -5.85 -2.44 0.72
N LEU A 204 -4.82 -1.61 0.54
CA LEU A 204 -4.78 -0.25 1.07
C LEU A 204 -5.36 0.77 0.08
N PRO A 205 -5.87 1.91 0.58
CA PRO A 205 -6.25 3.02 -0.28
C PRO A 205 -5.14 3.49 -1.21
N ALA A 206 -5.53 3.92 -2.41
CA ALA A 206 -4.64 4.60 -3.34
C ALA A 206 -4.11 5.92 -2.73
N ASN A 207 -3.00 6.43 -3.26
CA ASN A 207 -2.44 7.74 -2.90
C ASN A 207 -2.17 7.96 -1.39
N ILE A 208 -1.86 6.90 -0.64
CA ILE A 208 -1.38 6.99 0.75
C ILE A 208 0.13 7.26 0.81
N PHE A 209 0.90 6.72 -0.14
CA PHE A 209 2.35 6.86 -0.17
C PHE A 209 2.75 8.18 -0.86
N TYR A 210 3.84 8.78 -0.40
CA TYR A 210 4.31 10.08 -0.92
C TYR A 210 4.91 9.98 -2.33
N ASN A 211 5.50 8.83 -2.67
CA ASN A 211 6.23 8.62 -3.92
C ASN A 211 5.35 8.04 -5.05
N THR A 212 4.16 7.53 -4.73
CA THR A 212 3.28 6.88 -5.70
C THR A 212 1.81 7.03 -5.35
N SER A 213 0.97 7.22 -6.36
CA SER A 213 -0.48 7.26 -6.21
C SER A 213 -1.14 5.88 -6.31
N ILE A 214 -0.37 4.83 -6.64
CA ILE A 214 -0.93 3.48 -6.82
C ILE A 214 -1.48 2.93 -5.49
N PRO A 215 -2.55 2.12 -5.53
CA PRO A 215 -2.93 1.31 -4.39
C PRO A 215 -1.85 0.27 -4.09
N THR A 216 -1.70 -0.05 -2.82
CA THR A 216 -0.71 -1.01 -2.30
C THR A 216 -1.44 -2.09 -1.52
N THR A 217 -0.74 -3.16 -1.18
CA THR A 217 -1.26 -4.25 -0.36
C THR A 217 -0.30 -4.52 0.79
N ILE A 218 -0.82 -4.78 1.97
CA ILE A 218 -0.08 -5.45 3.03
C ILE A 218 -0.33 -6.94 2.89
N ILE A 219 0.73 -7.74 2.89
CA ILE A 219 0.65 -9.20 2.94
C ILE A 219 1.17 -9.63 4.31
N ILE A 220 0.35 -10.40 5.02
CA ILE A 220 0.70 -11.01 6.29
C ILE A 220 1.13 -12.45 6.03
N LEU A 221 2.32 -12.82 6.49
CA LEU A 221 2.85 -14.17 6.36
C LEU A 221 3.13 -14.78 7.73
N LYS A 222 2.88 -16.08 7.84
CA LYS A 222 3.20 -16.89 9.02
C LYS A 222 3.66 -18.27 8.57
N LYS A 223 4.55 -18.89 9.34
CA LYS A 223 4.99 -20.27 9.11
C LYS A 223 4.07 -21.25 9.85
N ASN A 224 4.10 -22.53 9.43
CA ASN A 224 3.47 -23.66 10.12
C ASN A 224 1.96 -23.48 10.43
N ARG A 225 1.23 -22.79 9.55
CA ARG A 225 -0.23 -22.66 9.69
C ARG A 225 -0.91 -24.00 9.41
N THR A 226 -1.92 -24.33 10.20
CA THR A 226 -2.74 -25.53 9.99
C THR A 226 -3.67 -25.37 8.78
N ASN A 227 -4.25 -24.17 8.64
CA ASN A 227 -5.12 -23.85 7.52
C ASN A 227 -4.33 -23.14 6.42
N LYS A 228 -4.72 -23.41 5.18
CA LYS A 228 -4.18 -22.74 3.97
C LYS A 228 -5.15 -21.73 3.39
N ASP A 229 -6.15 -21.32 4.16
CA ASP A 229 -7.06 -20.23 3.82
C ASP A 229 -6.29 -18.91 3.69
N VAL A 230 -6.83 -17.97 2.92
CA VAL A 230 -6.30 -16.60 2.81
C VAL A 230 -7.42 -15.64 3.15
N PHE A 231 -7.18 -14.76 4.12
CA PHE A 231 -8.14 -13.73 4.48
C PHE A 231 -7.89 -12.46 3.66
N PHE A 232 -8.89 -12.02 2.92
CA PHE A 232 -8.84 -10.79 2.13
C PHE A 232 -9.57 -9.68 2.88
N ILE A 233 -8.95 -8.51 2.96
CA ILE A 233 -9.59 -7.28 3.43
C ILE A 233 -9.39 -6.21 2.35
N ASP A 234 -10.47 -5.71 1.76
CA ASP A 234 -10.43 -4.53 0.89
C ASP A 234 -10.67 -3.27 1.71
N ALA A 235 -9.59 -2.65 2.17
CA ALA A 235 -9.62 -1.37 2.85
C ALA A 235 -9.40 -0.19 1.90
N SER A 236 -9.57 -0.35 0.58
CA SER A 236 -9.29 0.70 -0.41
C SER A 236 -10.14 1.97 -0.23
N LYS A 237 -11.31 1.85 0.38
CA LYS A 237 -12.22 2.95 0.73
C LYS A 237 -11.99 3.54 2.14
N GLU A 238 -11.09 2.98 2.94
CA GLU A 238 -10.84 3.39 4.33
C GLU A 238 -9.86 4.57 4.43
N PHE A 239 -10.25 5.73 3.90
CA PHE A 239 -9.43 6.94 3.95
C PHE A 239 -10.27 8.21 3.97
N GLU A 240 -9.69 9.27 4.54
CA GLU A 240 -10.12 10.64 4.33
C GLU A 240 -9.28 11.28 3.21
N LYS A 241 -9.95 11.92 2.26
CA LYS A 241 -9.29 12.60 1.15
C LYS A 241 -8.56 13.83 1.68
N GLY A 242 -7.23 13.77 1.73
CA GLY A 242 -6.39 14.92 2.02
C GLY A 242 -6.09 15.75 0.77
N LYS A 243 -5.35 16.85 0.96
CA LYS A 243 -5.01 17.78 -0.14
C LYS A 243 -4.11 17.14 -1.20
N ASN A 244 -3.07 16.44 -0.77
CA ASN A 244 -2.07 15.84 -1.64
C ASN A 244 -2.09 14.30 -1.55
N GLN A 245 -2.41 13.74 -0.37
CA GLN A 245 -2.41 12.31 -0.07
C GLN A 245 -3.69 11.95 0.67
N ASN A 246 -4.11 10.69 0.53
CA ASN A 246 -5.16 10.10 1.33
C ASN A 246 -4.63 9.77 2.72
N ASN A 247 -5.43 10.02 3.75
CA ASN A 247 -5.08 9.79 5.14
C ASN A 247 -5.94 8.68 5.72
N MET A 248 -5.32 7.72 6.39
CA MET A 248 -6.05 6.74 7.21
C MET A 248 -6.12 7.25 8.65
N THR A 249 -7.31 7.27 9.23
CA THR A 249 -7.54 7.63 10.63
C THR A 249 -7.31 6.41 11.54
N GLU A 250 -7.22 6.65 12.85
CA GLU A 250 -7.14 5.55 13.82
C GLU A 250 -8.41 4.67 13.80
N ASP A 251 -9.58 5.23 13.46
CA ASP A 251 -10.82 4.47 13.31
C ASP A 251 -10.76 3.51 12.12
N HIS A 252 -10.23 3.95 10.98
CA HIS A 252 -9.98 3.09 9.82
C HIS A 252 -9.03 1.94 10.18
N ILE A 253 -7.93 2.24 10.90
CA ILE A 253 -6.97 1.23 11.34
C ILE A 253 -7.63 0.24 12.30
N ALA A 254 -8.41 0.72 13.28
CA ALA A 254 -9.12 -0.11 14.24
C ALA A 254 -10.12 -1.06 13.56
N LYS A 255 -10.88 -0.59 12.57
CA LYS A 255 -11.80 -1.42 11.79
C LYS A 255 -11.07 -2.56 11.07
N ILE A 256 -9.94 -2.26 10.42
CA ILE A 256 -9.13 -3.27 9.72
C ILE A 256 -8.57 -4.29 10.72
N LEU A 257 -8.06 -3.83 11.87
CA LEU A 257 -7.51 -4.70 12.91
C LEU A 257 -8.56 -5.62 13.53
N GLU A 258 -9.74 -5.08 13.87
CA GLU A 258 -10.84 -5.86 14.41
C GLU A 258 -11.26 -6.95 13.42
N THR A 259 -11.39 -6.58 12.14
CA THR A 259 -11.73 -7.51 11.06
C THR A 259 -10.67 -8.59 10.90
N TYR A 260 -9.38 -8.22 10.90
CA TYR A 260 -8.25 -9.15 10.87
C TYR A 260 -8.27 -10.15 12.03
N GLN A 261 -8.58 -9.69 13.25
CA GLN A 261 -8.61 -10.55 14.43
C GLN A 261 -9.78 -11.54 14.41
N LYS A 262 -10.95 -11.12 13.91
CA LYS A 262 -12.15 -11.97 13.81
C LYS A 262 -12.09 -12.98 12.68
N ARG A 263 -11.46 -12.62 11.55
CA ARG A 263 -11.43 -13.43 10.30
C ARG A 263 -12.83 -13.82 9.80
N GLU A 264 -13.79 -12.92 9.98
CA GLU A 264 -15.18 -13.12 9.55
C GLU A 264 -15.41 -12.45 8.18
N ASN A 265 -16.29 -13.06 7.38
CA ASN A 265 -16.72 -12.48 6.11
C ASN A 265 -17.58 -11.24 6.39
N ILE A 266 -17.25 -10.14 5.71
CA ILE A 266 -17.99 -8.88 5.79
C ILE A 266 -18.29 -8.45 4.36
N GLU A 267 -19.57 -8.28 4.05
CA GLU A 267 -20.04 -7.86 2.72
C GLU A 267 -19.28 -6.62 2.24
N LYS A 268 -18.76 -6.68 1.01
CA LYS A 268 -17.97 -5.61 0.35
C LYS A 268 -16.71 -5.16 1.10
N PHE A 269 -16.22 -5.93 2.07
CA PHE A 269 -15.06 -5.54 2.88
C PHE A 269 -14.07 -6.67 3.13
N ALA A 270 -14.53 -7.86 3.51
CA ALA A 270 -13.64 -8.96 3.86
C ALA A 270 -14.19 -10.33 3.47
N HIS A 271 -13.30 -11.23 3.07
CA HIS A 271 -13.65 -12.60 2.68
C HIS A 271 -12.53 -13.58 3.05
N LEU A 272 -12.90 -14.68 3.71
CA LEU A 272 -12.03 -15.80 4.04
C LEU A 272 -12.10 -16.84 2.92
N ALA A 273 -11.15 -16.77 1.99
CA ALA A 273 -11.09 -17.69 0.87
C ALA A 273 -10.54 -19.05 1.31
N SER A 274 -11.24 -20.11 0.95
CA SER A 274 -10.75 -21.48 1.11
C SER A 274 -9.56 -21.76 0.18
N PHE A 275 -8.73 -22.75 0.50
CA PHE A 275 -7.63 -23.11 -0.38
C PHE A 275 -8.12 -23.58 -1.76
N GLU A 276 -9.26 -24.26 -1.79
CA GLU A 276 -9.93 -24.69 -3.02
C GLU A 276 -10.31 -23.49 -3.90
N GLU A 277 -10.88 -22.43 -3.31
CA GLU A 277 -11.22 -21.19 -4.01
C GLU A 277 -9.98 -20.47 -4.57
N ILE A 278 -8.85 -20.52 -3.85
CA ILE A 278 -7.56 -20.01 -4.33
C ILE A 278 -7.09 -20.80 -5.56
N VAL A 279 -7.23 -22.13 -5.55
CA VAL A 279 -6.85 -23.00 -6.67
C VAL A 279 -7.76 -22.77 -7.88
N GLU A 280 -9.07 -22.61 -7.66
CA GLU A 280 -10.04 -22.27 -8.72
C GLU A 280 -9.71 -20.93 -9.40
N ASN A 281 -9.12 -20.00 -8.65
CA ASN A 281 -8.63 -18.72 -9.17
C ASN A 281 -7.19 -18.78 -9.73
N ASP A 282 -6.63 -19.96 -10.00
CA ASP A 282 -5.27 -20.16 -10.52
C ASP A 282 -4.20 -19.44 -9.66
N TYR A 283 -4.37 -19.53 -8.34
CA TYR A 283 -3.51 -18.87 -7.35
C TYR A 283 -3.43 -17.34 -7.52
N ASN A 284 -4.38 -16.72 -8.22
CA ASN A 284 -4.44 -15.28 -8.43
C ASN A 284 -5.06 -14.61 -7.19
N LEU A 285 -4.29 -13.80 -6.47
CA LEU A 285 -4.71 -13.13 -5.24
C LEU A 285 -5.25 -11.72 -5.50
N ASN A 286 -5.67 -11.38 -6.72
CA ASN A 286 -6.26 -10.09 -7.02
C ASN A 286 -7.53 -9.89 -6.16
N ILE A 287 -7.53 -8.88 -5.30
CA ILE A 287 -8.53 -8.67 -4.25
C ILE A 287 -9.97 -8.68 -4.78
N PRO A 288 -10.30 -8.03 -5.93
CA PRO A 288 -11.66 -8.04 -6.49
C PRO A 288 -12.20 -9.42 -6.90
N ARG A 289 -11.37 -10.48 -6.92
CA ARG A 289 -11.83 -11.85 -7.15
C ARG A 289 -12.49 -12.47 -5.90
N TYR A 290 -12.21 -11.92 -4.73
CA TYR A 290 -12.59 -12.46 -3.43
C TYR A 290 -13.52 -11.52 -2.66
N VAL A 291 -13.29 -10.21 -2.79
CA VAL A 291 -14.13 -9.19 -2.19
C VAL A 291 -14.80 -8.42 -3.31
N ASP A 292 -16.08 -8.71 -3.53
CA ASP A 292 -16.89 -7.94 -4.47
C ASP A 292 -17.22 -6.59 -3.85
N THR A 293 -16.61 -5.53 -4.37
CA THR A 293 -16.87 -4.13 -3.95
C THR A 293 -17.73 -3.37 -4.96
N PHE A 294 -18.30 -4.07 -5.94
CA PHE A 294 -19.18 -3.47 -6.93
C PHE A 294 -20.43 -2.89 -6.27
N GLU A 295 -20.77 -1.67 -6.65
CA GLU A 295 -22.02 -1.03 -6.32
C GLU A 295 -22.78 -0.91 -7.63
N GLU A 296 -23.94 -1.58 -7.74
CA GLU A 296 -24.83 -1.35 -8.87
C GLU A 296 -25.23 0.13 -8.86
N GLU A 297 -24.91 0.83 -9.95
CA GLU A 297 -25.36 2.21 -10.11
C GLU A 297 -26.90 2.24 -10.03
N PRO A 298 -27.49 3.14 -9.22
CA PRO A 298 -28.93 3.23 -9.13
C PRO A 298 -29.48 3.51 -10.53
N VAL A 299 -30.36 2.64 -11.00
CA VAL A 299 -31.02 2.79 -12.30
C VAL A 299 -31.84 4.08 -12.24
N VAL A 300 -31.36 5.13 -12.90
CA VAL A 300 -32.11 6.38 -13.03
C VAL A 300 -33.34 6.09 -13.88
N PRO A 301 -34.57 6.33 -13.38
CA PRO A 301 -35.77 6.17 -14.19
C PRO A 301 -35.68 7.02 -15.45
N LEU A 302 -36.00 6.43 -16.60
CA LEU A 302 -35.98 7.16 -17.88
C LEU A 302 -36.93 8.38 -17.87
N THR A 303 -37.96 8.34 -17.03
CA THR A 303 -38.87 9.48 -16.77
C THR A 303 -38.14 10.65 -16.14
N ASP A 304 -37.33 10.39 -15.11
CA ASP A 304 -36.60 11.43 -14.38
C ASP A 304 -35.53 12.06 -15.28
N LEU A 305 -34.92 11.27 -16.15
CA LEU A 305 -33.99 11.77 -17.16
C LEU A 305 -34.70 12.65 -18.21
N ALA A 306 -35.91 12.28 -18.63
CA ALA A 306 -36.71 13.09 -19.54
C ALA A 306 -37.15 14.42 -18.90
N ASP A 307 -37.52 14.41 -17.62
CA ASP A 307 -37.85 15.62 -16.87
C ASP A 307 -36.63 16.53 -16.70
N GLN A 308 -35.45 15.96 -16.41
CA GLN A 308 -34.19 16.71 -16.35
C GLN A 308 -33.82 17.33 -17.71
N LEU A 309 -33.99 16.58 -18.81
CA LEU A 309 -33.77 17.12 -20.16
C LEU A 309 -34.71 18.29 -20.45
N ALA A 310 -35.99 18.16 -20.11
CA ALA A 310 -36.97 19.23 -20.30
C ALA A 310 -36.65 20.48 -19.46
N GLU A 311 -36.19 20.32 -18.21
CA GLU A 311 -35.79 21.45 -17.38
C GLU A 311 -34.49 22.10 -17.91
N ILE A 312 -33.51 21.31 -18.36
CA ILE A 312 -32.29 21.84 -18.99
C ILE A 312 -32.63 22.60 -20.27
N ASP A 313 -33.50 22.10 -21.14
CA ASP A 313 -33.92 22.80 -22.36
C ASP A 313 -34.63 24.12 -22.04
N LYS A 314 -35.43 24.15 -20.97
CA LYS A 314 -36.06 25.36 -20.46
C LYS A 314 -35.03 26.35 -19.91
N GLU A 315 -34.06 25.88 -19.11
CA GLU A 315 -32.96 26.72 -18.61
C GLU A 315 -32.11 27.30 -19.76
N ILE A 316 -31.82 26.49 -20.79
CA ILE A 316 -31.15 26.96 -22.01
C ILE A 316 -31.96 28.09 -22.64
N GLY A 317 -33.27 27.89 -22.84
CA GLY A 317 -34.14 28.93 -23.41
C GLY A 317 -34.17 30.23 -22.58
N GLU A 318 -34.21 30.11 -21.25
CA GLU A 318 -34.16 31.27 -20.35
C GLU A 318 -32.82 32.01 -20.43
N VAL A 319 -31.71 31.28 -20.46
CA VAL A 319 -30.35 31.83 -20.59
C VAL A 319 -30.16 32.50 -21.96
N GLU A 320 -30.64 31.88 -23.04
CA GLU A 320 -30.61 32.43 -24.39
C GLU A 320 -31.43 33.73 -24.49
N ALA A 321 -32.63 33.75 -23.91
CA ALA A 321 -33.46 34.94 -23.87
C ALA A 321 -32.78 36.08 -23.09
N ARG A 322 -32.16 35.75 -21.96
CA ARG A 322 -31.39 36.71 -21.15
C ARG A 322 -30.17 37.23 -21.91
N LEU A 323 -29.44 36.36 -22.60
CA LEU A 323 -28.30 36.72 -23.45
C LEU A 323 -28.75 37.63 -24.61
N ALA A 324 -29.87 37.32 -25.27
CA ALA A 324 -30.47 38.16 -26.30
C ALA A 324 -30.86 39.55 -25.74
N HIS A 325 -31.46 39.60 -24.55
CA HIS A 325 -31.78 40.86 -23.89
C HIS A 325 -30.52 41.70 -23.59
N MET A 326 -29.49 41.11 -22.99
CA MET A 326 -28.22 41.81 -22.72
C MET A 326 -27.56 42.32 -24.01
N ARG A 327 -27.62 41.54 -25.10
CA ARG A 327 -27.12 41.97 -26.42
C ARG A 327 -27.87 43.19 -26.95
N SER A 328 -29.19 43.25 -26.78
CA SER A 328 -29.99 44.40 -27.21
C SER A 328 -29.66 45.71 -26.48
N GLN A 329 -29.01 45.63 -25.31
CA GLN A 329 -28.59 46.78 -24.51
C GLN A 329 -27.18 47.28 -24.85
N LEU A 330 -26.44 46.60 -25.74
CA LEU A 330 -25.11 47.03 -26.16
C LEU A 330 -25.20 48.31 -27.01
N VAL A 331 -24.29 49.24 -26.75
CA VAL A 331 -24.16 50.49 -27.51
C VAL A 331 -22.69 50.73 -27.79
N GLY A 332 -22.37 51.08 -29.04
CA GLY A 332 -21.03 51.44 -29.48
C GLY A 332 -20.63 52.80 -28.89
N THR A 333 -19.41 52.87 -28.37
CA THR A 333 -18.85 54.09 -27.78
C THR A 333 -18.34 55.09 -28.83
N THR A 334 -18.16 54.63 -30.08
CA THR A 334 -17.82 55.45 -31.26
C THR A 334 -18.68 55.04 -32.45
N PRO A 335 -18.82 55.88 -33.51
CA PRO A 335 -19.56 55.54 -34.72
C PRO A 335 -19.08 54.25 -35.40
N GLU A 336 -17.76 54.02 -35.41
CA GLU A 336 -17.16 52.81 -35.99
C GLU A 336 -17.52 51.57 -35.17
N ALA A 337 -17.46 51.66 -33.83
CA ALA A 337 -17.84 50.58 -32.93
C ALA A 337 -19.34 50.26 -32.99
N GLN A 338 -20.20 51.26 -33.21
CA GLN A 338 -21.63 51.06 -33.40
C GLN A 338 -21.94 50.34 -34.71
N ALA A 339 -21.20 50.65 -35.79
CA ALA A 339 -21.35 49.98 -37.07
C ALA A 339 -20.90 48.50 -37.00
N GLU A 340 -19.78 48.22 -36.33
CA GLU A 340 -19.30 46.86 -36.11
C GLU A 340 -20.25 46.03 -35.23
N LEU A 341 -20.75 46.61 -34.13
CA LEU A 341 -21.74 45.98 -33.26
C LEU A 341 -23.02 45.61 -34.03
N THR A 342 -23.48 46.49 -34.92
CA THR A 342 -24.69 46.25 -35.74
C THR A 342 -24.46 45.06 -36.69
N ALA A 343 -23.32 45.03 -37.38
CA ALA A 343 -22.98 43.91 -38.27
C ALA A 343 -22.78 42.58 -37.52
N TYR A 344 -22.25 42.62 -36.29
CA TYR A 344 -22.11 41.46 -35.42
C TYR A 344 -23.48 40.91 -34.98
N LEU A 345 -24.41 41.77 -34.58
CA LEU A 345 -25.77 41.36 -34.19
C LEU A 345 -26.58 40.79 -35.36
N GLU A 346 -26.42 41.33 -36.57
CA GLU A 346 -27.05 40.78 -37.78
C GLU A 346 -26.58 39.36 -38.07
N LYS A 347 -25.26 39.11 -38.06
CA LYS A 347 -24.71 37.76 -38.30
C LYS A 347 -25.13 36.73 -37.25
N LEU A 348 -25.32 37.15 -36.01
CA LEU A 348 -25.71 36.26 -34.92
C LEU A 348 -27.18 35.86 -34.95
N ASN A 349 -28.05 36.64 -35.60
CA ASN A 349 -29.45 36.29 -35.79
C ASN A 349 -29.67 35.33 -36.99
N GLU A 350 -28.63 35.09 -37.80
CA GLU A 350 -28.64 34.17 -38.95
C GLU A 350 -28.13 32.75 -38.60
N ILE A 351 -27.57 32.57 -37.40
CA ILE A 351 -27.05 31.29 -36.86
C ILE A 351 -28.04 30.79 -35.81
#